data_AF-A0A1E4ZVE3-F1
#
_entry.id   AF-A0A1E4ZVE3-F1
#
_cell.length_a   1.000
_cell.length_b   1.000
_cell.length_c   1.000
_cell.angle_alpha   90.00
_cell.angle_beta   90.00
_cell.angle_gamma   90.00
#
_symmetry.space_group_name_H-M   'P 1'
#
loop_
_entity.id
_entity.type
_entity.pdbx_description
1 polymer ?
#
loop_
_entity_poly.entity_id
_entity_poly.type
_entity_poly.pdbx_seq_one_letter_code
_entity_poly.pdbx_strand_id
1 'polypeptide(L)'
;MKVIVSRAQYSALMSIYGPPENVHYLIMCSQPKDGKFTLQGETEVFSDLLSVISEEIGVGLCSKTNAMHLLGVCKKIDPSSLDWIGM
;
A
#
# COMPACT_ATOMS: atom_id res chain seq x y z
N MET A 1 -8.45 5.78 -9.98
CA MET A 1 -7.39 4.79 -10.25
C MET A 1 -7.81 3.40 -9.75
N LYS A 2 -7.27 2.33 -10.34
CA LYS A 2 -7.47 0.93 -9.88
C LYS A 2 -6.14 0.20 -9.82
N VAL A 3 -5.87 -0.50 -8.71
CA VAL A 3 -4.65 -1.28 -8.50
C VAL A 3 -5.02 -2.67 -7.97
N ILE A 4 -4.47 -3.70 -8.60
CA ILE A 4 -4.70 -5.09 -8.18
C ILE A 4 -3.51 -5.57 -7.36
N VAL A 5 -3.75 -5.91 -6.10
CA VAL A 5 -2.74 -6.41 -5.16
C VAL A 5 -2.95 -7.90 -4.86
N SER A 6 -1.86 -8.61 -4.55
CA SER A 6 -1.94 -10.00 -4.10
C SER A 6 -2.44 -10.08 -2.66
N ARG A 7 -2.82 -11.28 -2.19
CA ARG A 7 -3.17 -11.49 -0.78
C ARG A 7 -2.06 -11.09 0.19
N ALA A 8 -0.79 -11.38 -0.13
CA ALA A 8 0.35 -11.00 0.72
C ALA A 8 0.52 -9.48 0.79
N GLN A 9 0.36 -8.80 -0.34
CA GLN A 9 0.39 -7.33 -0.41
C GLN A 9 -0.76 -6.70 0.37
N TYR A 10 -1.97 -7.23 0.22
CA TYR A 10 -3.12 -6.78 0.99
C TYR A 10 -2.92 -6.99 2.49
N SER A 11 -2.39 -8.14 2.90
CA SER A 11 -2.09 -8.42 4.31
C SER A 11 -1.04 -7.46 4.87
N ALA A 12 -0.04 -7.06 4.06
CA ALA A 12 0.95 -6.08 4.46
C ALA A 12 0.32 -4.68 4.63
N LEU A 13 -0.57 -4.27 3.72
CA LEU A 13 -1.34 -3.02 3.83
C LEU A 13 -2.21 -2.99 5.09
N MET A 14 -2.88 -4.09 5.41
CA MET A 14 -3.67 -4.23 6.64
C MET A 14 -2.83 -4.20 7.93
N SER A 15 -1.51 -4.40 7.82
CA SER A 15 -0.60 -4.38 8.97
C SER A 15 -0.05 -3.00 9.28
N ILE A 16 -0.30 -1.99 8.42
CA ILE A 16 0.11 -0.61 8.65
C ILE A 16 -0.62 -0.07 9.89
N TYR A 17 0.13 0.51 10.82
CA TYR A 17 -0.45 1.03 12.05
C TYR A 17 -0.96 2.46 11.86
N GLY A 18 -2.27 2.67 12.06
CA GLY A 18 -2.88 3.99 12.09
C GLY A 18 -2.83 4.79 10.77
N PRO A 19 -3.16 4.22 9.60
CA PRO A 19 -3.21 4.98 8.36
C PRO A 19 -4.29 6.09 8.40
N PRO A 20 -4.14 7.17 7.61
CA PRO A 20 -5.19 8.17 7.40
C PRO A 20 -6.52 7.53 6.97
N GLU A 21 -7.65 8.17 7.31
CA GLU A 21 -9.00 7.61 7.13
C GLU A 21 -9.30 7.23 5.67
N ASN A 22 -8.89 8.06 4.72
CA ASN A 22 -9.08 7.81 3.28
C ASN A 22 -8.29 6.58 2.79
N VAL A 23 -7.04 6.42 3.25
CA VAL A 23 -6.21 5.25 2.95
C VAL A 23 -6.79 4.00 3.61
N HIS A 24 -7.22 4.11 4.87
CA HIS A 24 -7.90 3.02 5.56
C HIS A 24 -9.16 2.58 4.81
N TYR A 25 -10.00 3.52 4.41
CA TYR A 25 -11.21 3.28 3.63
C TYR A 25 -10.90 2.61 2.28
N LEU A 26 -9.88 3.09 1.56
CA LEU A 26 -9.42 2.49 0.30
C LEU A 26 -9.05 1.00 0.46
N ILE A 27 -8.34 0.65 1.54
CA ILE A 27 -7.93 -0.74 1.83
C ILE A 27 -9.16 -1.57 2.21
N MET A 28 -10.00 -1.07 3.12
CA MET A 28 -11.17 -1.80 3.63
C MET A 28 -12.26 -2.02 2.59
N CYS A 29 -12.42 -1.10 1.63
CA CYS A 29 -13.36 -1.22 0.52
C CYS A 29 -12.81 -2.00 -0.68
N SER A 30 -11.65 -2.65 -0.53
CA SER A 30 -11.08 -3.48 -1.58
C SER A 30 -12.00 -4.65 -1.94
N GLN A 31 -12.04 -4.98 -3.23
CA GLN A 31 -12.87 -6.09 -3.72
C GLN A 31 -12.03 -7.36 -3.91
N PRO A 32 -12.28 -8.44 -3.15
CA PRO A 32 -11.60 -9.72 -3.34
C PRO A 32 -12.11 -10.45 -4.58
N LYS A 33 -11.20 -10.94 -5.42
CA LYS A 33 -11.50 -11.80 -6.58
C LYS A 33 -10.30 -12.69 -6.90
N ASP A 34 -10.52 -14.00 -7.04
CA ASP A 34 -9.50 -14.99 -7.44
C ASP A 34 -8.18 -14.89 -6.64
N GLY A 35 -8.27 -14.67 -5.32
CA GLY A 35 -7.11 -14.55 -4.43
C GLY A 35 -6.33 -13.22 -4.54
N LYS A 36 -6.89 -12.24 -5.25
CA LYS A 36 -6.37 -10.86 -5.38
C LYS A 36 -7.39 -9.87 -4.81
N PHE A 37 -6.92 -8.66 -4.54
CA PHE A 37 -7.73 -7.56 -4.02
C PHE A 37 -7.60 -6.36 -4.96
N THR A 38 -8.72 -5.75 -5.32
CA THR A 38 -8.73 -4.54 -6.15
C THR A 38 -8.94 -3.32 -5.27
N LEU A 39 -7.94 -2.45 -5.20
CA LEU A 39 -8.02 -1.13 -4.60
C LEU A 39 -8.55 -0.16 -5.67
N GLN A 40 -9.60 0.59 -5.36
CA GLN A 40 -10.19 1.57 -6.27
C GLN A 40 -10.50 2.86 -5.50
N GLY A 41 -9.98 3.98 -5.99
CA GLY A 41 -10.14 5.29 -5.38
C GLY A 41 -9.54 6.40 -6.23
N GLU A 42 -9.54 7.62 -5.71
CA GLU A 42 -8.95 8.79 -6.35
C GLU A 42 -7.42 8.75 -6.31
N THR A 43 -6.77 9.42 -7.27
CA THR A 43 -5.30 9.41 -7.37
C THR A 43 -4.64 9.97 -6.11
N GLU A 44 -5.22 10.99 -5.51
CA GLU A 44 -4.71 11.63 -4.28
C GLU A 44 -4.63 10.62 -3.11
N VAL A 45 -5.62 9.74 -2.97
CA VAL A 45 -5.61 8.69 -1.93
C VAL A 45 -4.49 7.67 -2.17
N PHE A 46 -4.13 7.41 -3.44
CA PHE A 46 -2.99 6.56 -3.75
C PHE A 46 -1.65 7.27 -3.48
N SER A 47 -1.57 8.59 -3.65
CA SER A 47 -0.42 9.38 -3.23
C SER A 47 -0.24 9.32 -1.72
N ASP A 48 -1.31 9.50 -0.95
CA ASP A 48 -1.28 9.36 0.52
C ASP A 48 -0.84 7.96 0.94
N LEU A 49 -1.34 6.91 0.25
CA LEU A 49 -0.92 5.54 0.51
C LEU A 49 0.60 5.35 0.28
N LEU A 50 1.17 5.95 -0.76
CA LEU A 50 2.62 5.88 -0.99
C LEU A 50 3.39 6.59 0.13
N SER A 51 2.92 7.76 0.60
CA SER A 51 3.54 8.48 1.71
C SER A 51 3.51 7.66 3.01
N VAL A 52 2.38 7.04 3.33
CA VAL A 52 2.22 6.16 4.50
C VAL A 52 3.16 4.96 4.43
N ILE A 53 3.29 4.33 3.26
CA ILE A 53 4.23 3.22 3.07
C ILE A 53 5.68 3.70 3.24
N SER A 54 6.01 4.90 2.75
CA SER A 54 7.34 5.49 2.92
C SER A 54 7.70 5.65 4.38
N GLU A 55 6.78 6.20 5.17
CA GLU A 55 6.96 6.39 6.61
C GLU A 55 7.10 5.05 7.34
N GLU A 56 6.20 4.10 7.07
CA GLU A 56 6.20 2.76 7.68
C GLU A 56 7.54 2.03 7.45
N ILE A 57 8.13 2.18 6.25
CA ILE A 57 9.42 1.59 5.90
C ILE A 57 10.59 2.40 6.48
N GLY A 58 10.58 3.73 6.29
CA GLY A 58 11.68 4.61 6.69
C GLY A 58 11.88 4.66 8.21
N VAL A 59 10.80 4.61 8.98
CA VAL A 59 10.83 4.55 10.45
C VAL A 59 11.07 3.12 10.97
N GLY A 60 10.95 2.11 10.10
CA GLY A 60 11.16 0.70 10.46
C GLY A 60 10.03 0.10 11.30
N LEU A 61 8.79 0.55 11.08
CA LEU A 61 7.59 0.08 11.80
C LEU A 61 7.09 -1.28 11.30
N CYS A 62 7.52 -1.71 10.12
CA CYS A 62 7.15 -2.99 9.53
C CYS A 62 8.31 -4.00 9.49
N SER A 63 7.95 -5.29 9.41
CA SER A 63 8.94 -6.35 9.20
C SER A 63 9.56 -6.27 7.80
N LYS A 64 10.76 -6.83 7.62
CA LYS A 64 11.41 -6.94 6.30
C LYS A 64 10.50 -7.60 5.24
N THR A 65 9.73 -8.61 5.65
CA THR A 65 8.77 -9.29 4.78
C THR A 65 7.65 -8.36 4.33
N ASN A 66 7.07 -7.59 5.26
CA ASN A 66 6.03 -6.62 4.92
C ASN A 66 6.59 -5.51 4.04
N ALA A 67 7.78 -4.98 4.34
CA ALA A 67 8.43 -3.96 3.51
C ALA A 67 8.56 -4.42 2.04
N MET A 68 9.00 -5.66 1.78
CA MET A 68 9.07 -6.20 0.41
C MET A 68 7.70 -6.23 -0.29
N HIS A 69 6.64 -6.60 0.44
CA HIS A 69 5.30 -6.62 -0.12
C HIS A 69 4.75 -5.21 -0.38
N LEU A 70 4.99 -4.27 0.53
CA LEU A 70 4.60 -2.87 0.41
C LEU A 70 5.33 -2.19 -0.76
N LEU A 71 6.63 -2.42 -0.94
CA LEU A 71 7.36 -1.97 -2.14
C LEU A 71 6.76 -2.53 -3.43
N GLY A 72 6.29 -3.78 -3.39
CA GLY A 72 5.54 -4.38 -4.51
C GLY A 72 4.18 -3.71 -4.78
N VAL A 73 3.58 -3.04 -3.79
CA VAL A 73 2.37 -2.20 -3.98
C VAL A 73 2.77 -0.87 -4.60
N CYS A 74 3.80 -0.22 -4.05
CA CYS A 74 4.37 1.03 -4.59
C CYS A 74 4.64 0.92 -6.08
N LYS A 75 5.36 -0.12 -6.51
CA LYS A 75 5.65 -0.39 -7.93
C LYS A 75 4.42 -0.47 -8.84
N LYS A 76 3.26 -0.89 -8.31
CA LYS A 76 2.01 -1.00 -9.08
C LYS A 76 1.23 0.31 -9.13
N ILE A 77 1.43 1.18 -8.14
CA ILE A 77 0.84 2.52 -8.11
C ILE A 77 1.68 3.43 -9.00
N ASP A 78 2.96 3.55 -8.66
CA ASP A 78 3.93 4.38 -9.36
C ASP A 78 5.33 3.74 -9.24
N PRO A 79 5.89 3.18 -10.33
CA PRO A 79 7.24 2.61 -10.32
C PRO A 79 8.34 3.59 -9.88
N SER A 80 8.18 4.89 -10.16
CA SER A 80 9.17 5.90 -9.79
C SER A 80 9.20 6.17 -8.28
N SER A 81 8.16 5.75 -7.55
CA SER A 81 8.15 5.90 -6.10
C SER A 81 9.26 5.11 -5.41
N LEU A 82 9.75 4.04 -6.03
CA LEU A 82 10.82 3.22 -5.48
C LEU A 82 12.14 3.97 -5.29
N ASP A 83 12.32 5.11 -5.97
CA ASP A 83 13.51 5.95 -5.83
C ASP A 83 13.52 6.73 -4.51
N TRP A 84 12.35 6.88 -3.85
CA TRP A 84 12.21 7.68 -2.64
C TRP A 84 11.51 7.02 -1.46
N ILE A 85 10.86 5.87 -1.65
CA ILE A 85 10.24 5.13 -0.55
C ILE A 85 11.30 4.72 0.49
N GLY A 86 11.07 5.12 1.74
CA GLY A 86 11.93 4.79 2.88
C GLY A 86 13.19 5.65 3.02
N MET A 87 13.33 6.72 2.23
CA MET A 87 14.29 7.81 2.47
C MET A 87 13.76 8.78 3.54
#